data_AF-A0AA42PWV5-F1
#
_entry.id   AF-A0AA42PWV5-F1
#
_cell.length_a   1.000
_cell.length_b   1.000
_cell.length_c   1.000
_cell.angle_alpha   90.00
_cell.angle_beta   90.00
_cell.angle_gamma   90.00
#
_symmetry.space_group_name_H-M   'P 1'
#
loop_
_entity.id
_entity.type
_entity.pdbx_description
1 polymer ?
#
loop_
_entity_poly.entity_id
_entity_poly.type
_entity_poly.pdbx_seq_one_letter_code
_entity_poly.pdbx_strand_id
1 'polypeptide(L)'
;MNAKIYTKKKPLVAALSVALMAISQAGYAEKIPATINDGAEHQLSLHGMPLSWDVSINNGTLHSSNLRNDTTVTASGADAVSRDNNYWNTSLTLENGANSIRDLFHGTGSQTVKSGSAAQGVFREDSFQHISGQNSLSLQAKFHDNASQKVSNQASSSNAFFYENSSQFLTSGGLSYNDTFIGTSTQTLNSGDVNAPALSQGSQFSENSGQFIGLNSRSENAQFTDNAKQIVAGASSISSGSIFTGTSAQTVHNGGSATGTTFSGNASQVLEDGAKSENTTFNGNASGIVGANAQMLGNTTLNGSSLLNVIASKSALEAVGSNDVPVSVENVTINNDAMMLLAPTGHEAHMVGVKNITMNGGTIAFGHDKGAGYTALLTEQVGG
;
A
#
# COMPACT_ATOMS: atom_id res chain seq x y z
N MET A 1 61.88 -16.36 18.68
CA MET A 1 60.44 -16.66 18.61
C MET A 1 59.73 -15.79 19.64
N ASN A 2 59.04 -14.74 19.19
CA ASN A 2 58.24 -13.86 20.04
C ASN A 2 56.78 -14.31 19.96
N ALA A 3 56.27 -14.93 21.02
CA ALA A 3 54.85 -15.25 21.14
C ALA A 3 54.12 -14.05 21.77
N LYS A 4 53.35 -13.32 20.96
CA LYS A 4 52.34 -12.36 21.43
C LYS A 4 51.09 -13.14 21.84
N ILE A 5 50.71 -13.05 23.10
CA ILE A 5 49.42 -13.54 23.59
C ILE A 5 48.38 -12.43 23.37
N TYR A 6 47.44 -12.66 22.45
CA TYR A 6 46.24 -11.84 22.30
C TYR A 6 45.17 -12.34 23.26
N THR A 7 44.95 -11.66 24.37
CA THR A 7 43.74 -11.86 25.18
C THR A 7 42.63 -10.98 24.61
N LYS A 8 41.70 -11.62 23.90
CA LYS A 8 40.36 -11.09 23.60
C LYS A 8 39.73 -10.64 24.92
N LYS A 9 39.61 -9.34 25.18
CA LYS A 9 38.74 -8.82 26.24
C LYS A 9 37.30 -9.14 25.83
N LYS A 10 36.68 -10.12 26.47
CA LYS A 10 35.21 -10.13 26.59
C LYS A 10 34.86 -9.00 27.56
N PRO A 11 33.94 -8.08 27.22
CA PRO A 11 33.44 -7.16 28.23
C PRO A 11 32.68 -7.98 29.28
N LEU A 12 32.92 -7.64 30.55
CA LEU A 12 32.17 -8.16 31.68
C LEU A 12 30.70 -7.77 31.47
N VAL A 13 29.80 -8.75 31.42
CA VAL A 13 28.35 -8.50 31.50
C VAL A 13 28.08 -7.95 32.89
N ALA A 14 28.02 -6.64 33.03
CA ALA A 14 27.57 -6.00 34.25
C ALA A 14 26.04 -6.10 34.28
N ALA A 15 25.52 -7.19 34.86
CA ALA A 15 24.11 -7.26 35.23
C ALA A 15 23.87 -6.22 36.33
N LEU A 16 23.44 -5.00 35.95
CA LEU A 16 22.97 -4.02 36.91
C LEU A 16 21.54 -4.41 37.34
N SER A 17 21.43 -5.35 38.28
CA SER A 17 20.18 -5.62 38.98
C SER A 17 19.91 -4.48 39.96
N VAL A 18 19.23 -3.42 39.51
CA VAL A 18 18.75 -2.37 40.42
C VAL A 18 17.55 -2.93 41.20
N ALA A 19 17.84 -3.58 42.33
CA ALA A 19 16.82 -3.87 43.34
C ALA A 19 16.67 -2.62 44.24
N LEU A 20 15.71 -1.76 43.95
CA LEU A 20 15.37 -0.64 44.84
C LEU A 20 14.10 -0.99 45.63
N MET A 21 14.22 -0.90 46.95
CA MET A 21 13.17 -1.14 47.94
C MET A 21 11.89 -0.34 47.63
N ALA A 22 10.75 -0.97 47.90
CA ALA A 22 9.42 -0.39 47.77
C ALA A 22 9.35 1.00 48.44
N ILE A 23 9.25 2.05 47.62
CA ILE A 23 8.83 3.37 48.08
C ILE A 23 7.30 3.36 48.04
N SER A 24 6.71 3.34 49.22
CA SER A 24 5.27 3.47 49.42
C SER A 24 4.75 4.79 48.84
N GLN A 25 3.68 4.68 48.05
CA GLN A 25 2.70 5.71 47.67
C GLN A 25 2.93 7.11 48.26
N ALA A 26 3.54 8.00 47.48
CA ALA A 26 3.30 9.44 47.56
C ALA A 26 3.47 10.00 46.15
N GLY A 27 2.45 10.68 45.64
CA GLY A 27 2.36 11.07 44.25
C GLY A 27 3.48 11.99 43.80
N TYR A 28 4.34 11.51 42.90
CA TYR A 28 5.14 12.33 42.00
C TYR A 28 5.30 11.57 40.68
N ALA A 29 4.76 12.14 39.61
CA ALA A 29 4.98 11.74 38.23
C ALA A 29 6.37 12.22 37.78
N GLU A 30 7.43 11.72 38.42
CA GLU A 30 8.80 12.04 38.05
C GLU A 30 9.36 10.90 37.19
N LYS A 31 9.72 11.22 35.95
CA LYS A 31 10.34 10.26 35.04
C LYS A 31 11.75 9.94 35.48
N ILE A 32 12.13 8.67 35.56
CA ILE A 32 13.48 8.25 35.94
C ILE A 32 14.35 8.12 34.67
N PRO A 33 15.45 8.89 34.53
CA PRO A 33 16.34 8.77 33.39
C PRO A 33 17.31 7.59 33.55
N ALA A 34 17.56 6.84 32.47
CA ALA A 34 18.60 5.82 32.38
C ALA A 34 19.42 5.98 31.10
N THR A 35 20.74 5.77 31.15
CA THR A 35 21.63 5.91 29.98
C THR A 35 22.52 4.68 29.81
N ILE A 36 22.60 4.16 28.58
CA ILE A 36 23.44 3.03 28.16
C ILE A 36 24.41 3.56 27.09
N ASN A 37 25.73 3.40 27.29
CA ASN A 37 26.76 3.95 26.38
C ASN A 37 27.77 2.88 25.93
N ASP A 38 28.30 3.05 24.71
CA ASP A 38 29.57 2.53 24.18
C ASP A 38 29.88 1.04 24.42
N GLY A 39 29.31 0.17 23.58
CA GLY A 39 29.62 -1.27 23.56
C GLY A 39 29.11 -2.05 24.77
N ALA A 40 28.39 -1.39 25.68
CA ALA A 40 27.74 -2.04 26.80
C ALA A 40 26.46 -2.77 26.33
N GLU A 41 26.37 -4.05 26.64
CA GLU A 41 25.14 -4.82 26.60
C GLU A 41 24.45 -4.70 27.96
N HIS A 42 23.26 -4.10 28.00
CA HIS A 42 22.47 -4.02 29.21
C HIS A 42 21.25 -4.93 29.10
N GLN A 43 21.12 -5.86 30.06
CA GLN A 43 19.87 -6.55 30.32
C GLN A 43 19.09 -5.80 31.40
N LEU A 44 18.04 -5.08 31.00
CA LEU A 44 17.17 -4.35 31.93
C LEU A 44 15.84 -5.10 32.06
N SER A 45 15.58 -5.69 33.22
CA SER A 45 14.27 -6.29 33.51
C SER A 45 13.48 -5.36 34.43
N LEU A 46 12.59 -4.54 33.84
CA LEU A 46 11.67 -3.67 34.58
C LEU A 46 10.35 -4.41 34.84
N HIS A 47 10.38 -5.38 35.76
CA HIS A 47 9.16 -6.10 36.14
C HIS A 47 8.47 -5.38 37.32
N GLY A 48 7.24 -4.91 37.10
CA GLY A 48 6.34 -4.47 38.19
C GLY A 48 6.55 -3.04 38.73
N MET A 49 7.21 -2.14 37.99
CA MET A 49 7.39 -0.75 38.46
C MET A 49 6.26 0.18 38.00
N PRO A 50 5.65 0.96 38.91
CA PRO A 50 4.53 1.88 38.59
C PRO A 50 4.98 3.23 38.02
N LEU A 51 6.24 3.39 37.60
CA LEU A 51 6.84 4.67 37.22
C LEU A 51 7.12 4.73 35.72
N SER A 52 7.04 5.93 35.13
CA SER A 52 7.44 6.25 33.75
C SER A 52 8.96 6.46 33.67
N TRP A 53 9.59 5.99 32.60
CA TRP A 53 11.05 6.02 32.41
C TRP A 53 11.42 6.68 31.10
N ASP A 54 12.56 7.39 31.08
CA ASP A 54 13.20 7.83 29.83
C ASP A 54 14.58 7.15 29.71
N VAL A 55 14.70 6.23 28.75
CA VAL A 55 15.92 5.44 28.50
C VAL A 55 16.63 5.98 27.27
N SER A 56 17.91 6.31 27.39
CA SER A 56 18.79 6.70 26.29
C SER A 56 19.84 5.62 26.03
N ILE A 57 20.00 5.22 24.77
CA ILE A 57 21.00 4.24 24.32
C ILE A 57 21.89 4.94 23.29
N ASN A 58 23.20 5.06 23.57
CA ASN A 58 24.19 5.65 22.67
C ASN A 58 25.25 4.60 22.33
N ASN A 59 25.27 4.08 21.09
CA ASN A 59 26.20 3.03 20.65
C ASN A 59 26.25 1.79 21.58
N GLY A 60 25.11 1.41 22.19
CA GLY A 60 24.99 0.26 23.08
C GLY A 60 23.80 -0.63 22.74
N THR A 61 23.67 -1.78 23.38
CA THR A 61 22.53 -2.68 23.13
C THR A 61 21.62 -2.76 24.34
N LEU A 62 20.32 -2.51 24.14
CA LEU A 62 19.27 -2.75 25.11
C LEU A 62 18.60 -4.10 24.83
N HIS A 63 18.74 -4.99 25.79
CA HIS A 63 17.92 -6.18 25.94
C HIS A 63 17.01 -5.98 27.16
N SER A 64 15.71 -6.03 26.98
CA SER A 64 14.74 -5.89 28.07
C SER A 64 13.60 -6.86 27.90
N SER A 65 13.29 -7.60 28.94
CA SER A 65 12.21 -8.61 28.87
C SER A 65 10.83 -7.97 28.81
N ASN A 66 10.66 -6.77 29.40
CA ASN A 66 9.41 -6.02 29.47
C ASN A 66 9.68 -4.54 29.81
N LEU A 67 9.20 -3.62 28.97
CA LEU A 67 9.12 -2.17 29.20
C LEU A 67 7.64 -1.80 29.24
N ARG A 68 7.18 -1.22 30.35
CA ARG A 68 5.77 -0.90 30.58
C ARG A 68 5.60 0.57 31.01
N ASN A 69 4.37 1.07 30.89
CA ASN A 69 3.87 2.30 31.51
C ASN A 69 4.64 3.57 31.09
N ASP A 70 4.25 4.17 29.96
CA ASP A 70 4.71 5.49 29.52
C ASP A 70 6.24 5.64 29.46
N THR A 71 6.93 4.57 29.09
CA THR A 71 8.38 4.59 28.91
C THR A 71 8.73 5.15 27.53
N THR A 72 9.65 6.11 27.49
CA THR A 72 10.29 6.56 26.24
C THR A 72 11.67 5.92 26.14
N VAL A 73 11.98 5.32 25.00
CA VAL A 73 13.32 4.85 24.66
C VAL A 73 13.83 5.63 23.47
N THR A 74 15.04 6.17 23.56
CA THR A 74 15.75 6.83 22.47
C THR A 74 17.06 6.12 22.23
N ALA A 75 17.21 5.49 21.07
CA ALA A 75 18.44 4.84 20.63
C ALA A 75 19.10 5.68 19.53
N SER A 76 20.39 5.96 19.69
CA SER A 76 21.18 6.77 18.77
C SER A 76 22.56 6.16 18.53
N GLY A 77 22.97 6.13 17.25
CA GLY A 77 24.30 5.67 16.84
C GLY A 77 24.28 4.29 16.18
N ALA A 78 25.29 4.00 15.35
CA ALA A 78 25.31 2.85 14.45
C ALA A 78 25.29 1.49 15.18
N ASP A 79 25.85 1.43 16.38
CA ASP A 79 25.87 0.23 17.21
C ASP A 79 24.69 0.17 18.21
N ALA A 80 23.79 1.17 18.18
CA ALA A 80 22.65 1.20 19.07
C ALA A 80 21.59 0.19 18.62
N VAL A 81 21.28 -0.79 19.47
CA VAL A 81 20.32 -1.85 19.15
C VAL A 81 19.28 -2.02 20.25
N SER A 82 18.00 -1.89 19.88
CA SER A 82 16.85 -2.37 20.67
C SER A 82 16.49 -3.77 20.21
N ARG A 83 16.44 -4.76 21.12
CA ARG A 83 16.27 -6.15 20.71
C ARG A 83 15.47 -7.01 21.66
N ASP A 84 14.54 -7.77 21.07
CA ASP A 84 13.70 -8.75 21.74
C ASP A 84 12.92 -8.11 22.92
N ASN A 85 12.55 -6.83 22.76
CA ASN A 85 11.87 -6.04 23.79
C ASN A 85 10.36 -6.14 23.67
N ASN A 86 9.68 -6.33 24.80
CA ASN A 86 8.23 -6.20 24.88
C ASN A 86 7.86 -4.82 25.43
N TYR A 87 7.19 -4.04 24.60
CA TYR A 87 6.82 -2.64 24.83
C TYR A 87 5.32 -2.54 25.09
N TRP A 88 4.93 -1.97 26.23
CA TRP A 88 3.52 -1.78 26.59
C TRP A 88 3.25 -0.30 26.87
N ASN A 89 2.46 0.33 26.00
CA ASN A 89 2.16 1.76 26.07
C ASN A 89 3.42 2.63 26.14
N THR A 90 4.31 2.47 25.16
CA THR A 90 5.64 3.10 25.16
C THR A 90 5.98 3.71 23.81
N SER A 91 6.95 4.62 23.82
CA SER A 91 7.52 5.19 22.60
C SER A 91 8.98 4.80 22.41
N LEU A 92 9.35 4.34 21.22
CA LEU A 92 10.73 4.08 20.80
C LEU A 92 11.13 5.03 19.68
N THR A 93 12.25 5.72 19.82
CA THR A 93 12.85 6.54 18.76
C THR A 93 14.23 5.98 18.40
N LEU A 94 14.44 5.71 17.11
CA LEU A 94 15.71 5.26 16.54
C LEU A 94 16.28 6.37 15.66
N GLU A 95 17.52 6.76 15.92
CA GLU A 95 18.19 7.84 15.18
C GLU A 95 19.66 7.51 14.87
N ASN A 96 20.25 8.20 13.89
CA ASN A 96 21.69 8.16 13.59
C ASN A 96 22.27 6.75 13.39
N GLY A 97 21.55 5.88 12.68
CA GLY A 97 22.01 4.52 12.39
C GLY A 97 21.57 3.45 13.38
N ALA A 98 20.76 3.80 14.38
CA ALA A 98 20.26 2.85 15.37
C ALA A 98 19.34 1.79 14.74
N ASN A 99 19.28 0.60 15.35
CA ASN A 99 18.51 -0.52 14.86
C ASN A 99 17.55 -1.07 15.93
N SER A 100 16.38 -1.54 15.49
CA SER A 100 15.45 -2.33 16.30
C SER A 100 15.26 -3.69 15.66
N ILE A 101 15.33 -4.77 16.44
CA ILE A 101 15.27 -6.14 15.93
C ILE A 101 14.36 -6.97 16.82
N ARG A 102 13.28 -7.51 16.24
CA ARG A 102 12.34 -8.41 16.92
C ARG A 102 11.69 -7.83 18.18
N ASP A 103 11.47 -6.53 18.16
CA ASP A 103 10.69 -5.89 19.21
C ASP A 103 9.20 -6.17 19.00
N LEU A 104 8.48 -6.32 20.11
CA LEU A 104 7.04 -6.55 20.14
C LEU A 104 6.39 -5.39 20.90
N PHE A 105 5.44 -4.72 20.25
CA PHE A 105 4.72 -3.58 20.80
C PHE A 105 3.26 -3.95 21.03
N HIS A 106 2.78 -3.67 22.23
CA HIS A 106 1.42 -3.87 22.69
C HIS A 106 0.81 -2.55 23.15
N GLY A 107 -0.49 -2.40 22.89
CA GLY A 107 -1.28 -1.25 23.32
C GLY A 107 -0.85 0.06 22.64
N THR A 108 -1.27 1.18 23.23
CA THR A 108 -1.14 2.50 22.62
C THR A 108 0.29 3.00 22.70
N GLY A 109 1.03 2.99 21.60
CA GLY A 109 2.42 3.44 21.56
C GLY A 109 2.85 3.94 20.19
N SER A 110 4.13 4.28 20.09
CA SER A 110 4.72 4.68 18.81
C SER A 110 6.17 4.24 18.65
N GLN A 111 6.57 3.97 17.41
CA GLN A 111 7.97 3.82 17.05
C GLN A 111 8.31 4.78 15.93
N THR A 112 9.27 5.67 16.16
CA THR A 112 9.79 6.59 15.15
C THR A 112 11.18 6.15 14.71
N VAL A 113 11.37 5.93 13.42
CA VAL A 113 12.65 5.56 12.82
C VAL A 113 13.13 6.72 11.94
N LYS A 114 14.29 7.29 12.27
CA LYS A 114 14.85 8.47 11.59
C LYS A 114 16.14 8.12 10.82
N SER A 115 16.71 9.14 10.18
CA SER A 115 17.88 9.12 9.30
C SER A 115 18.87 7.98 9.53
N GLY A 116 18.92 7.06 8.54
CA GLY A 116 19.86 5.95 8.49
C GLY A 116 19.56 4.78 9.42
N SER A 117 18.45 4.83 10.15
CA SER A 117 18.07 3.81 11.15
C SER A 117 17.12 2.76 10.54
N ALA A 118 17.07 1.57 11.13
CA ALA A 118 16.22 0.48 10.64
C ALA A 118 15.43 -0.23 11.76
N ALA A 119 14.25 -0.73 11.42
CA ALA A 119 13.43 -1.58 12.28
C ALA A 119 13.12 -2.89 11.56
N GLN A 120 13.57 -4.02 12.10
CA GLN A 120 13.46 -5.34 11.50
C GLN A 120 12.65 -6.33 12.36
N GLY A 121 11.71 -7.05 11.74
CA GLY A 121 11.00 -8.15 12.39
C GLY A 121 10.15 -7.71 13.58
N VAL A 122 9.67 -6.47 13.55
CA VAL A 122 8.93 -5.84 14.64
C VAL A 122 7.45 -6.18 14.55
N PHE A 123 6.86 -6.60 15.67
CA PHE A 123 5.46 -6.98 15.79
C PHE A 123 4.70 -5.89 16.53
N ARG A 124 3.52 -5.51 16.04
CA ARG A 124 2.73 -4.40 16.59
C ARG A 124 1.28 -4.81 16.66
N GLU A 125 0.70 -4.58 17.82
CA GLU A 125 -0.69 -4.86 18.15
C GLU A 125 -1.34 -3.58 18.69
N ASP A 126 -2.66 -3.45 18.51
CA ASP A 126 -3.54 -2.45 19.14
C ASP A 126 -3.11 -0.98 19.05
N SER A 127 -3.71 -0.22 18.11
CA SER A 127 -3.62 1.26 18.10
C SER A 127 -2.18 1.83 18.14
N PHE A 128 -1.23 1.09 17.57
CA PHE A 128 0.18 1.46 17.52
C PHE A 128 0.52 2.27 16.26
N GLN A 129 1.37 3.29 16.38
CA GLN A 129 1.88 4.07 15.24
C GLN A 129 3.36 3.84 14.96
N HIS A 130 3.69 3.33 13.77
CA HIS A 130 5.06 3.26 13.27
C HIS A 130 5.32 4.37 12.26
N ILE A 131 6.33 5.20 12.51
CA ILE A 131 6.70 6.32 11.64
C ILE A 131 8.08 6.06 11.08
N SER A 132 8.17 5.80 9.78
CA SER A 132 9.41 5.72 9.02
C SER A 132 9.68 7.08 8.37
N GLY A 133 10.64 7.81 8.92
CA GLY A 133 11.09 9.13 8.46
C GLY A 133 12.30 9.07 7.54
N GLN A 134 12.93 10.21 7.28
CA GLN A 134 14.00 10.35 6.27
C GLN A 134 14.98 9.17 6.21
N ASN A 135 15.18 8.58 5.03
CA ASN A 135 16.17 7.53 4.77
C ASN A 135 16.14 6.38 5.81
N SER A 136 14.96 5.98 6.26
CA SER A 136 14.77 4.86 7.19
C SER A 136 14.21 3.63 6.48
N LEU A 137 14.42 2.46 7.09
CA LEU A 137 13.93 1.18 6.58
C LEU A 137 13.10 0.44 7.63
N SER A 138 11.89 0.04 7.26
CA SER A 138 11.10 -0.96 7.99
C SER A 138 11.12 -2.26 7.20
N LEU A 139 11.67 -3.33 7.78
CA LEU A 139 11.88 -4.60 7.10
C LEU A 139 11.14 -5.72 7.85
N GLN A 140 10.28 -6.47 7.14
CA GLN A 140 9.58 -7.63 7.71
C GLN A 140 8.77 -7.31 8.97
N ALA A 141 8.27 -6.08 9.06
CA ALA A 141 7.38 -5.64 10.11
C ALA A 141 6.03 -6.35 10.01
N LYS A 142 5.39 -6.63 11.15
CA LYS A 142 4.02 -7.15 11.19
C LYS A 142 3.12 -6.20 11.99
N PHE A 143 1.99 -5.87 11.40
CA PHE A 143 0.99 -4.94 11.94
C PHE A 143 -0.35 -5.68 12.08
N HIS A 144 -0.91 -5.68 13.28
CA HIS A 144 -2.22 -6.26 13.58
C HIS A 144 -3.12 -5.19 14.25
N ASP A 145 -4.41 -5.45 14.29
CA ASP A 145 -5.36 -4.81 15.21
C ASP A 145 -5.27 -3.29 15.29
N ASN A 146 -5.60 -2.61 14.19
CA ASN A 146 -5.58 -1.14 14.09
C ASN A 146 -4.18 -0.50 14.13
N ALA A 147 -3.10 -1.28 14.10
CA ALA A 147 -1.76 -0.72 13.99
C ALA A 147 -1.59 -0.01 12.63
N SER A 148 -0.84 1.08 12.63
CA SER A 148 -0.61 1.90 11.43
C SER A 148 0.87 2.15 11.19
N GLN A 149 1.23 2.29 9.92
CA GLN A 149 2.53 2.75 9.49
C GLN A 149 2.40 4.01 8.63
N LYS A 150 3.24 5.00 8.89
CA LYS A 150 3.47 6.14 8.00
C LYS A 150 4.88 6.07 7.43
N VAL A 151 5.00 6.12 6.09
CA VAL A 151 6.26 6.07 5.35
C VAL A 151 6.40 7.35 4.53
N SER A 152 7.50 8.09 4.73
CA SER A 152 7.69 9.39 4.10
C SER A 152 9.17 9.75 3.92
N ASN A 153 9.45 10.72 3.05
CA ASN A 153 10.76 11.33 2.87
C ASN A 153 11.87 10.32 2.49
N GLN A 154 11.66 9.51 1.46
CA GLN A 154 12.60 8.46 1.02
C GLN A 154 12.75 7.29 2.02
N ALA A 155 11.90 7.23 3.05
CA ALA A 155 11.75 6.02 3.84
C ALA A 155 11.18 4.87 3.01
N SER A 156 11.54 3.64 3.38
CA SER A 156 11.05 2.43 2.74
C SER A 156 10.43 1.47 3.75
N SER A 157 9.30 0.87 3.36
CA SER A 157 8.79 -0.38 3.94
C SER A 157 9.06 -1.52 2.97
N SER A 158 9.48 -2.68 3.48
CA SER A 158 9.72 -3.84 2.63
C SER A 158 9.37 -5.15 3.31
N ASN A 159 8.65 -6.00 2.56
CA ASN A 159 8.16 -7.30 3.00
C ASN A 159 7.39 -7.22 4.33
N ALA A 160 6.73 -6.10 4.60
CA ALA A 160 5.89 -5.93 5.77
C ALA A 160 4.55 -6.64 5.56
N PHE A 161 3.93 -7.06 6.66
CA PHE A 161 2.62 -7.73 6.67
C PHE A 161 1.63 -6.91 7.48
N PHE A 162 0.49 -6.63 6.88
CA PHE A 162 -0.61 -5.88 7.44
C PHE A 162 -1.83 -6.80 7.53
N TYR A 163 -2.27 -7.06 8.75
CA TYR A 163 -3.44 -7.87 9.06
C TYR A 163 -4.55 -7.00 9.64
N GLU A 164 -5.80 -7.38 9.41
CA GLU A 164 -7.00 -6.96 10.16
C GLU A 164 -7.01 -5.50 10.64
N ASN A 165 -7.63 -4.62 9.85
CA ASN A 165 -7.80 -3.19 10.13
C ASN A 165 -6.50 -2.40 10.35
N SER A 166 -5.33 -2.98 10.05
CA SER A 166 -4.08 -2.22 10.01
C SER A 166 -3.96 -1.38 8.74
N SER A 167 -3.13 -0.35 8.80
CA SER A 167 -3.00 0.60 7.69
C SER A 167 -1.57 1.02 7.40
N GLN A 168 -1.29 1.31 6.13
CA GLN A 168 -0.06 1.96 5.70
C GLN A 168 -0.38 3.22 4.91
N PHE A 169 0.31 4.31 5.25
CA PHE A 169 0.22 5.60 4.58
C PHE A 169 1.58 5.97 3.99
N LEU A 170 1.66 6.04 2.67
CA LEU A 170 2.81 6.54 1.94
C LEU A 170 2.56 7.97 1.49
N THR A 171 3.43 8.88 1.92
CA THR A 171 3.39 10.29 1.50
C THR A 171 4.64 10.65 0.71
N SER A 172 4.97 11.94 0.59
CA SER A 172 6.06 12.44 -0.28
C SER A 172 7.35 11.62 -0.17
N GLY A 173 7.70 10.93 -1.25
CA GLY A 173 8.88 10.06 -1.38
C GLY A 173 8.85 8.77 -0.57
N GLY A 174 7.71 8.38 0.01
CA GLY A 174 7.57 7.10 0.72
C GLY A 174 7.53 5.92 -0.25
N LEU A 175 8.22 4.83 0.10
CA LEU A 175 8.38 3.65 -0.74
C LEU A 175 7.86 2.39 -0.03
N SER A 176 7.14 1.52 -0.74
CA SER A 176 6.71 0.19 -0.28
C SER A 176 7.13 -0.86 -1.29
N TYR A 177 7.78 -1.93 -0.83
CA TYR A 177 8.30 -3.00 -1.67
C TYR A 177 7.86 -4.39 -1.17
N ASN A 178 7.01 -5.06 -1.95
CA ASN A 178 6.50 -6.40 -1.67
C ASN A 178 5.79 -6.53 -0.31
N ASP A 179 5.12 -5.47 0.12
CA ASP A 179 4.31 -5.51 1.34
C ASP A 179 3.01 -6.29 1.09
N THR A 180 2.52 -6.99 2.10
CA THR A 180 1.35 -7.87 2.02
C THR A 180 0.23 -7.36 2.92
N PHE A 181 -0.96 -7.22 2.36
CA PHE A 181 -2.18 -6.72 3.00
C PHE A 181 -3.26 -7.82 2.97
N ILE A 182 -3.76 -8.17 4.16
CA ILE A 182 -4.70 -9.27 4.38
C ILE A 182 -5.86 -8.77 5.26
N GLY A 183 -7.02 -9.39 5.12
CA GLY A 183 -8.25 -9.00 5.82
C GLY A 183 -8.67 -7.59 5.44
N THR A 184 -9.13 -6.80 6.41
CA THR A 184 -9.59 -5.42 6.19
C THR A 184 -8.47 -4.36 6.18
N SER A 185 -7.21 -4.77 6.00
CA SER A 185 -6.08 -3.83 6.00
C SER A 185 -6.05 -2.93 4.76
N THR A 186 -5.41 -1.76 4.88
CA THR A 186 -5.40 -0.76 3.80
C THR A 186 -4.03 -0.16 3.53
N GLN A 187 -3.75 0.15 2.27
CA GLN A 187 -2.62 0.97 1.84
C GLN A 187 -3.13 2.26 1.17
N THR A 188 -2.62 3.41 1.59
CA THR A 188 -2.93 4.72 1.01
C THR A 188 -1.65 5.36 0.51
N LEU A 189 -1.60 5.71 -0.78
CA LEU A 189 -0.52 6.49 -1.37
C LEU A 189 -1.04 7.89 -1.70
N ASN A 190 -0.43 8.93 -1.15
CA ASN A 190 -0.78 10.30 -1.47
C ASN A 190 0.40 11.23 -1.18
N SER A 191 1.15 11.59 -2.22
CA SER A 191 2.37 12.39 -2.06
C SER A 191 2.11 13.88 -1.86
N GLY A 192 1.08 14.46 -2.50
CA GLY A 192 0.94 15.92 -2.59
C GLY A 192 2.04 16.62 -3.42
N ASP A 193 3.24 16.02 -3.55
CA ASP A 193 4.42 16.57 -4.21
C ASP A 193 4.75 15.79 -5.48
N VAL A 194 4.76 16.50 -6.62
CA VAL A 194 5.07 15.92 -7.95
C VAL A 194 6.52 15.42 -8.05
N ASN A 195 7.44 15.98 -7.27
CA ASN A 195 8.87 15.66 -7.36
C ASN A 195 9.29 14.50 -6.45
N ALA A 196 8.40 14.08 -5.56
CA ALA A 196 8.63 13.00 -4.62
C ALA A 196 7.41 12.08 -4.58
N PRO A 197 7.08 11.35 -5.66
CA PRO A 197 5.90 10.50 -5.67
C PRO A 197 5.97 9.42 -4.59
N ALA A 198 4.80 9.05 -4.05
CA ALA A 198 4.66 7.87 -3.23
C ALA A 198 4.61 6.64 -4.15
N LEU A 199 5.41 5.61 -3.86
CA LEU A 199 5.55 4.43 -4.71
C LEU A 199 5.26 3.15 -3.92
N SER A 200 4.39 2.30 -4.46
CA SER A 200 4.18 0.93 -4.01
C SER A 200 4.52 -0.02 -5.14
N GLN A 201 5.44 -0.96 -4.91
CA GLN A 201 5.91 -1.89 -5.92
C GLN A 201 5.78 -3.33 -5.42
N GLY A 202 5.09 -4.18 -6.19
CA GLY A 202 4.96 -5.62 -5.93
C GLY A 202 4.08 -5.97 -4.72
N SER A 203 3.32 -5.02 -4.18
CA SER A 203 2.46 -5.25 -3.01
C SER A 203 1.32 -6.22 -3.33
N GLN A 204 0.94 -7.03 -2.34
CA GLN A 204 -0.09 -8.07 -2.47
C GLN A 204 -1.29 -7.75 -1.57
N PHE A 205 -2.50 -7.92 -2.09
CA PHE A 205 -3.75 -7.61 -1.42
C PHE A 205 -4.72 -8.79 -1.52
N SER A 206 -5.26 -9.21 -0.39
CA SER A 206 -6.22 -10.32 -0.26
C SER A 206 -7.32 -10.05 0.77
N GLU A 207 -8.37 -10.87 0.79
CA GLU A 207 -9.37 -10.96 1.86
C GLU A 207 -10.07 -9.63 2.25
N ASN A 208 -10.55 -8.87 1.26
CA ASN A 208 -11.17 -7.53 1.41
C ASN A 208 -10.21 -6.37 1.72
N SER A 209 -8.90 -6.56 1.58
CA SER A 209 -7.95 -5.46 1.75
C SER A 209 -8.06 -4.43 0.64
N GLY A 210 -7.56 -3.22 0.89
CA GLY A 210 -7.73 -2.08 0.00
C GLY A 210 -6.44 -1.33 -0.31
N GLN A 211 -6.33 -0.83 -1.53
CA GLN A 211 -5.35 0.18 -1.90
C GLN A 211 -6.03 1.44 -2.46
N PHE A 212 -5.64 2.61 -1.97
CA PHE A 212 -5.99 3.90 -2.57
C PHE A 212 -4.73 4.57 -3.11
N ILE A 213 -4.75 4.93 -4.40
CA ILE A 213 -3.70 5.69 -5.07
C ILE A 213 -4.24 7.09 -5.35
N GLY A 214 -3.74 8.06 -4.61
CA GLY A 214 -4.07 9.47 -4.71
C GLY A 214 -3.11 10.26 -5.60
N LEU A 215 -3.18 11.58 -5.45
CA LEU A 215 -2.39 12.56 -6.20
C LEU A 215 -0.89 12.21 -6.22
N ASN A 216 -0.27 12.33 -7.40
CA ASN A 216 1.17 12.17 -7.61
C ASN A 216 1.73 10.87 -7.01
N SER A 217 1.02 9.76 -7.19
CA SER A 217 1.39 8.48 -6.59
C SER A 217 1.30 7.35 -7.60
N ARG A 218 2.09 6.30 -7.38
CA ARG A 218 2.19 5.18 -8.30
C ARG A 218 2.15 3.84 -7.58
N SER A 219 1.38 2.90 -8.13
CA SER A 219 1.47 1.49 -7.79
C SER A 219 1.95 0.69 -9.00
N GLU A 220 2.92 -0.19 -8.79
CA GLU A 220 3.52 -1.02 -9.84
C GLU A 220 3.42 -2.50 -9.48
N ASN A 221 2.95 -3.32 -10.42
CA ASN A 221 2.93 -4.77 -10.31
C ASN A 221 2.22 -5.29 -9.05
N ALA A 222 1.20 -4.58 -8.58
CA ALA A 222 0.43 -5.00 -7.43
C ALA A 222 -0.52 -6.15 -7.77
N GLN A 223 -0.76 -7.04 -6.82
CA GLN A 223 -1.63 -8.21 -7.01
C GLN A 223 -2.83 -8.12 -6.07
N PHE A 224 -4.02 -8.31 -6.61
CA PHE A 224 -5.29 -8.25 -5.89
C PHE A 224 -6.06 -9.56 -6.06
N THR A 225 -6.51 -10.11 -4.94
CA THR A 225 -7.20 -11.41 -4.86
C THR A 225 -8.37 -11.31 -3.87
N ASP A 226 -9.33 -12.23 -3.94
CA ASP A 226 -10.33 -12.48 -2.89
C ASP A 226 -10.99 -11.23 -2.29
N ASN A 227 -11.79 -10.54 -3.12
CA ASN A 227 -12.51 -9.29 -2.79
C ASN A 227 -11.63 -8.07 -2.49
N ALA A 228 -10.30 -8.14 -2.66
CA ALA A 228 -9.44 -6.99 -2.51
C ALA A 228 -9.77 -5.89 -3.55
N LYS A 229 -9.54 -4.63 -3.19
CA LYS A 229 -9.95 -3.48 -4.01
C LYS A 229 -8.82 -2.49 -4.23
N GLN A 230 -8.76 -1.91 -5.42
CA GLN A 230 -7.92 -0.77 -5.74
C GLN A 230 -8.77 0.40 -6.20
N ILE A 231 -8.46 1.59 -5.69
CA ILE A 231 -9.01 2.86 -6.19
C ILE A 231 -7.84 3.70 -6.69
N VAL A 232 -7.94 4.21 -7.91
CA VAL A 232 -6.95 5.09 -8.54
C VAL A 232 -7.61 6.42 -8.85
N ALA A 233 -7.16 7.48 -8.15
CA ALA A 233 -7.82 8.77 -8.15
C ALA A 233 -6.86 9.95 -8.11
N GLY A 234 -7.19 11.00 -8.85
CA GLY A 234 -6.48 12.27 -8.83
C GLY A 234 -5.40 12.37 -9.91
N ALA A 235 -5.00 13.61 -10.21
CA ALA A 235 -4.03 13.90 -11.25
C ALA A 235 -2.71 13.16 -11.02
N SER A 236 -2.14 12.61 -12.10
CA SER A 236 -0.88 11.87 -12.09
C SER A 236 -0.86 10.64 -11.17
N SER A 237 -2.03 10.11 -10.79
CA SER A 237 -2.13 8.81 -10.12
C SER A 237 -2.08 7.68 -11.16
N ILE A 238 -1.19 6.71 -10.95
CA ILE A 238 -0.93 5.63 -11.91
C ILE A 238 -0.92 4.26 -11.22
N SER A 239 -1.70 3.33 -11.76
CA SER A 239 -1.56 1.88 -11.50
C SER A 239 -0.98 1.21 -12.74
N SER A 240 0.17 0.55 -12.64
CA SER A 240 0.82 -0.08 -13.80
C SER A 240 1.15 -1.54 -13.56
N GLY A 241 0.78 -2.43 -14.48
CA GLY A 241 1.11 -3.86 -14.42
C GLY A 241 0.36 -4.63 -13.34
N SER A 242 -0.71 -4.08 -12.78
CA SER A 242 -1.47 -4.71 -11.71
C SER A 242 -2.28 -5.93 -12.22
N ILE A 243 -2.42 -6.94 -11.36
CA ILE A 243 -3.15 -8.17 -11.67
C ILE A 243 -4.29 -8.34 -10.66
N PHE A 244 -5.49 -8.55 -11.18
CA PHE A 244 -6.72 -8.74 -10.42
C PHE A 244 -7.29 -10.13 -10.72
N THR A 245 -7.53 -10.91 -9.67
CA THR A 245 -8.11 -12.26 -9.77
C THR A 245 -9.24 -12.48 -8.75
N GLY A 246 -9.93 -13.63 -8.85
CA GLY A 246 -11.02 -13.94 -7.93
C GLY A 246 -12.19 -12.98 -8.11
N THR A 247 -12.58 -12.29 -7.05
CA THR A 247 -13.65 -11.25 -7.03
C THR A 247 -13.10 -9.86 -6.74
N SER A 248 -11.79 -9.64 -6.96
CA SER A 248 -11.16 -8.34 -6.75
C SER A 248 -11.62 -7.29 -7.76
N ALA A 249 -11.47 -6.01 -7.42
CA ALA A 249 -11.97 -4.92 -8.25
C ALA A 249 -11.02 -3.72 -8.30
N GLN A 250 -11.01 -3.04 -9.44
CA GLN A 250 -10.36 -1.74 -9.62
C GLN A 250 -11.39 -0.68 -10.03
N THR A 251 -11.34 0.48 -9.36
CA THR A 251 -12.04 1.69 -9.80
C THR A 251 -11.02 2.76 -10.16
N VAL A 252 -11.12 3.35 -11.34
CA VAL A 252 -10.30 4.48 -11.79
C VAL A 252 -11.22 5.66 -12.05
N HIS A 253 -10.88 6.83 -11.50
CA HIS A 253 -11.70 8.03 -11.65
C HIS A 253 -10.88 9.32 -11.47
N ASN A 254 -11.50 10.47 -11.75
CA ASN A 254 -10.95 11.80 -11.46
C ASN A 254 -9.51 12.02 -12.00
N GLY A 255 -9.28 11.66 -13.27
CA GLY A 255 -7.99 11.80 -13.94
C GLY A 255 -6.96 10.71 -13.61
N GLY A 256 -7.33 9.68 -12.84
CA GLY A 256 -6.49 8.53 -12.60
C GLY A 256 -6.25 7.69 -13.86
N SER A 257 -5.14 6.95 -13.87
CA SER A 257 -4.74 6.11 -15.01
C SER A 257 -4.33 4.71 -14.58
N ALA A 258 -4.79 3.71 -15.33
CA ALA A 258 -4.34 2.33 -15.24
C ALA A 258 -3.61 1.93 -16.54
N THR A 259 -2.55 1.13 -16.47
CA THR A 259 -1.83 0.67 -17.67
C THR A 259 -1.34 -0.76 -17.52
N GLY A 260 -1.44 -1.58 -18.56
CA GLY A 260 -0.97 -2.96 -18.56
C GLY A 260 -1.68 -3.85 -17.52
N THR A 261 -2.95 -3.58 -17.23
CA THR A 261 -3.69 -4.27 -16.16
C THR A 261 -4.35 -5.54 -16.69
N THR A 262 -4.30 -6.62 -15.90
CA THR A 262 -4.94 -7.91 -16.23
C THR A 262 -6.01 -8.27 -15.20
N PHE A 263 -7.21 -8.56 -15.68
CA PHE A 263 -8.34 -9.04 -14.88
C PHE A 263 -8.66 -10.49 -15.25
N SER A 264 -8.90 -11.35 -14.26
CA SER A 264 -9.20 -12.77 -14.46
C SER A 264 -10.16 -13.32 -13.40
N GLY A 265 -10.79 -14.46 -13.65
CA GLY A 265 -11.81 -15.00 -12.75
C GLY A 265 -13.09 -14.17 -12.84
N ASN A 266 -13.60 -13.65 -11.73
CA ASN A 266 -14.73 -12.71 -11.67
C ASN A 266 -14.27 -11.29 -11.31
N ALA A 267 -12.99 -10.97 -11.57
CA ALA A 267 -12.44 -9.65 -11.25
C ALA A 267 -12.99 -8.56 -12.18
N SER A 268 -13.02 -7.32 -11.71
CA SER A 268 -13.64 -6.24 -12.47
C SER A 268 -12.88 -4.93 -12.48
N GLN A 269 -13.12 -4.15 -13.53
CA GLN A 269 -12.67 -2.78 -13.67
C GLN A 269 -13.86 -1.84 -13.89
N VAL A 270 -13.86 -0.70 -13.21
CA VAL A 270 -14.76 0.42 -13.49
C VAL A 270 -13.92 1.64 -13.80
N LEU A 271 -14.09 2.18 -15.01
CA LEU A 271 -13.55 3.47 -15.42
C LEU A 271 -14.67 4.50 -15.36
N GLU A 272 -14.57 5.44 -14.44
CA GLU A 272 -15.51 6.55 -14.34
C GLU A 272 -15.06 7.73 -15.24
N ASP A 273 -15.88 8.77 -15.32
CA ASP A 273 -15.61 9.90 -16.20
C ASP A 273 -14.22 10.53 -15.98
N GLY A 274 -13.51 10.77 -17.09
CA GLY A 274 -12.15 11.29 -17.10
C GLY A 274 -11.05 10.28 -16.73
N ALA A 275 -11.40 9.02 -16.43
CA ALA A 275 -10.45 7.95 -16.23
C ALA A 275 -9.84 7.43 -17.53
N LYS A 276 -8.63 6.89 -17.42
CA LYS A 276 -7.94 6.22 -18.53
C LYS A 276 -7.47 4.84 -18.12
N SER A 277 -7.65 3.86 -19.00
CA SER A 277 -6.98 2.57 -18.90
C SER A 277 -6.27 2.29 -20.21
N GLU A 278 -5.03 1.82 -20.16
CA GLU A 278 -4.24 1.50 -21.34
C GLU A 278 -3.83 0.03 -21.32
N ASN A 279 -3.85 -0.65 -22.47
CA ASN A 279 -3.34 -2.02 -22.62
C ASN A 279 -3.93 -3.00 -21.59
N THR A 280 -5.25 -3.14 -21.59
CA THR A 280 -6.01 -3.90 -20.58
C THR A 280 -6.45 -5.26 -21.12
N THR A 281 -6.35 -6.31 -20.29
CA THR A 281 -6.81 -7.66 -20.65
C THR A 281 -7.83 -8.19 -19.66
N PHE A 282 -8.96 -8.70 -20.16
CA PHE A 282 -9.98 -9.40 -19.39
C PHE A 282 -10.04 -10.87 -19.80
N ASN A 283 -9.95 -11.78 -18.83
CA ASN A 283 -9.99 -13.22 -19.04
C ASN A 283 -11.07 -13.90 -18.20
N GLY A 284 -11.58 -15.05 -18.66
CA GLY A 284 -12.54 -15.84 -17.89
C GLY A 284 -13.88 -15.11 -17.79
N ASN A 285 -14.39 -14.87 -16.58
CA ASN A 285 -15.62 -14.11 -16.34
C ASN A 285 -15.34 -12.66 -15.93
N ALA A 286 -14.13 -12.15 -16.21
CA ALA A 286 -13.76 -10.80 -15.81
C ALA A 286 -14.59 -9.76 -16.56
N SER A 287 -14.83 -8.61 -15.94
CA SER A 287 -15.71 -7.59 -16.51
C SER A 287 -15.17 -6.17 -16.41
N GLY A 288 -15.37 -5.36 -17.44
CA GLY A 288 -15.07 -3.93 -17.45
C GLY A 288 -16.32 -3.07 -17.63
N ILE A 289 -16.35 -1.90 -17.01
CA ILE A 289 -17.28 -0.82 -17.32
C ILE A 289 -16.48 0.41 -17.73
N VAL A 290 -16.82 0.99 -18.89
CA VAL A 290 -16.22 2.23 -19.40
C VAL A 290 -17.28 3.31 -19.38
N GLY A 291 -17.10 4.31 -18.52
CA GLY A 291 -17.94 5.50 -18.41
C GLY A 291 -18.00 6.30 -19.71
N ALA A 292 -19.04 7.13 -19.85
CA ALA A 292 -19.32 7.87 -21.07
C ALA A 292 -18.16 8.78 -21.51
N ASN A 293 -17.39 9.31 -20.55
CA ASN A 293 -16.23 10.16 -20.78
C ASN A 293 -14.91 9.49 -20.35
N ALA A 294 -14.92 8.18 -20.14
CA ALA A 294 -13.72 7.39 -19.86
C ALA A 294 -13.10 6.86 -21.16
N GLN A 295 -11.81 6.50 -21.11
CA GLN A 295 -11.10 6.01 -22.27
C GLN A 295 -10.33 4.72 -21.98
N MET A 296 -10.48 3.75 -22.88
CA MET A 296 -9.58 2.61 -23.00
C MET A 296 -8.65 2.85 -24.20
N LEU A 297 -7.37 3.09 -23.93
CA LEU A 297 -6.34 3.39 -24.93
C LEU A 297 -5.46 2.17 -25.20
N GLY A 298 -4.78 2.17 -26.34
CA GLY A 298 -3.98 1.03 -26.77
C GLY A 298 -4.84 -0.21 -26.98
N ASN A 299 -4.34 -1.37 -26.53
CA ASN A 299 -4.99 -2.66 -26.79
C ASN A 299 -5.87 -3.12 -25.63
N THR A 300 -7.18 -3.26 -25.88
CA THR A 300 -8.11 -3.95 -24.98
C THR A 300 -8.38 -5.35 -25.50
N THR A 301 -8.11 -6.38 -24.70
CA THR A 301 -8.33 -7.78 -25.09
C THR A 301 -9.38 -8.44 -24.20
N LEU A 302 -10.39 -9.04 -24.81
CA LEU A 302 -11.46 -9.78 -24.15
C LEU A 302 -11.33 -11.27 -24.51
N ASN A 303 -11.22 -12.14 -23.50
CA ASN A 303 -11.00 -13.58 -23.64
C ASN A 303 -11.98 -14.40 -22.79
N GLY A 304 -12.35 -15.58 -23.29
CA GLY A 304 -13.21 -16.51 -22.55
C GLY A 304 -14.64 -15.98 -22.53
N SER A 305 -15.24 -15.84 -21.35
CA SER A 305 -16.59 -15.30 -21.15
C SER A 305 -16.57 -13.86 -20.62
N SER A 306 -15.50 -13.12 -20.90
CA SER A 306 -15.30 -11.77 -20.36
C SER A 306 -16.29 -10.78 -20.97
N LEU A 307 -16.67 -9.77 -20.20
CA LEU A 307 -17.63 -8.75 -20.60
C LEU A 307 -17.03 -7.34 -20.52
N LEU A 308 -17.13 -6.55 -21.59
CA LEU A 308 -16.87 -5.13 -21.55
C LEU A 308 -18.16 -4.36 -21.79
N ASN A 309 -18.62 -3.59 -20.80
CA ASN A 309 -19.74 -2.68 -20.94
C ASN A 309 -19.22 -1.27 -21.23
N VAL A 310 -19.55 -0.72 -22.40
CA VAL A 310 -19.18 0.64 -22.78
C VAL A 310 -20.42 1.52 -22.80
N ILE A 311 -20.39 2.53 -21.95
CA ILE A 311 -21.51 3.47 -21.78
C ILE A 311 -21.49 4.46 -22.94
N ALA A 312 -22.57 4.45 -23.73
CA ALA A 312 -22.74 5.31 -24.89
C ALA A 312 -23.05 6.76 -24.48
N SER A 313 -22.41 7.70 -25.17
CA SER A 313 -22.53 9.13 -24.88
C SER A 313 -23.37 9.82 -25.95
N LYS A 314 -24.27 10.73 -25.52
CA LYS A 314 -24.97 11.64 -26.42
C LYS A 314 -23.99 12.63 -27.06
N SER A 315 -23.05 13.15 -26.28
CA SER A 315 -22.05 14.12 -26.75
C SER A 315 -21.17 13.54 -27.86
N ALA A 316 -20.90 12.23 -27.81
CA ALA A 316 -20.19 11.56 -28.91
C ALA A 316 -21.01 11.59 -30.21
N LEU A 317 -22.33 11.32 -30.13
CA LEU A 317 -23.21 11.38 -31.29
C LEU A 317 -23.31 12.79 -31.88
N GLU A 318 -23.38 13.82 -31.03
CA GLU A 318 -23.41 15.23 -31.45
C GLU A 318 -22.10 15.69 -32.12
N ALA A 319 -20.99 15.03 -31.80
CA ALA A 319 -19.69 15.27 -32.43
C ALA A 319 -19.54 14.61 -33.81
N VAL A 320 -20.51 13.79 -34.27
CA VAL A 320 -20.45 13.13 -35.58
C VAL A 320 -20.43 14.19 -36.70
N GLY A 321 -19.39 14.15 -37.53
CA GLY A 321 -19.15 15.15 -38.58
C GLY A 321 -18.17 16.26 -38.18
N SER A 322 -17.74 16.29 -36.91
CA SER A 322 -16.54 17.02 -36.48
C SER A 322 -15.30 16.14 -36.66
N ASN A 323 -14.11 16.76 -36.66
CA ASN A 323 -12.83 16.03 -36.68
C ASN A 323 -12.47 15.39 -35.33
N ASP A 324 -13.36 15.46 -34.32
CA ASP A 324 -13.03 15.12 -32.92
C ASP A 324 -14.14 14.29 -32.28
N VAL A 325 -14.49 13.15 -32.91
CA VAL A 325 -15.42 12.19 -32.30
C VAL A 325 -14.72 11.51 -31.12
N PRO A 326 -15.28 11.56 -29.90
CA PRO A 326 -14.69 10.91 -28.74
C PRO A 326 -14.52 9.41 -28.95
N VAL A 327 -13.28 8.94 -28.86
CA VAL A 327 -12.94 7.51 -28.87
C VAL A 327 -12.98 6.99 -27.44
N SER A 328 -13.96 6.12 -27.16
CA SER A 328 -14.11 5.45 -25.87
C SER A 328 -13.17 4.27 -25.74
N VAL A 329 -12.94 3.54 -26.84
CA VAL A 329 -12.03 2.40 -26.91
C VAL A 329 -11.17 2.51 -28.17
N GLU A 330 -9.84 2.50 -28.03
CA GLU A 330 -8.95 2.59 -29.18
C GLU A 330 -8.92 1.27 -29.96
N ASN A 331 -8.24 0.25 -29.46
CA ASN A 331 -8.21 -1.05 -30.13
C ASN A 331 -8.89 -2.09 -29.23
N VAL A 332 -9.84 -2.85 -29.77
CA VAL A 332 -10.48 -3.96 -29.05
C VAL A 332 -10.36 -5.26 -29.83
N THR A 333 -9.93 -6.32 -29.14
CA THR A 333 -9.95 -7.70 -29.65
C THR A 333 -10.96 -8.50 -28.83
N ILE A 334 -11.94 -9.10 -29.50
CA ILE A 334 -13.03 -9.85 -28.87
C ILE A 334 -12.92 -11.32 -29.29
N ASN A 335 -12.43 -12.16 -28.38
CA ASN A 335 -12.15 -13.57 -28.64
C ASN A 335 -13.21 -14.50 -28.05
N ASN A 336 -13.51 -15.59 -28.75
CA ASN A 336 -14.36 -16.69 -28.26
C ASN A 336 -15.72 -16.19 -27.74
N ASP A 337 -16.15 -16.61 -26.55
CA ASP A 337 -17.45 -16.25 -25.97
C ASP A 337 -17.47 -14.85 -25.31
N ALA A 338 -16.46 -14.02 -25.57
CA ALA A 338 -16.38 -12.69 -24.98
C ALA A 338 -17.41 -11.74 -25.60
N MET A 339 -17.89 -10.80 -24.79
CA MET A 339 -18.91 -9.85 -25.21
C MET A 339 -18.49 -8.41 -24.95
N MET A 340 -18.71 -7.54 -25.92
CA MET A 340 -18.76 -6.10 -25.74
C MET A 340 -20.22 -5.63 -25.80
N LEU A 341 -20.72 -5.07 -24.70
CA LEU A 341 -22.06 -4.49 -24.61
C LEU A 341 -21.97 -2.97 -24.74
N LEU A 342 -22.78 -2.40 -25.63
CA LEU A 342 -22.92 -0.95 -25.76
C LEU A 342 -24.19 -0.52 -25.05
N ALA A 343 -24.07 0.13 -23.89
CA ALA A 343 -25.22 0.47 -23.05
C ALA A 343 -25.59 1.96 -23.17
N PRO A 344 -26.86 2.31 -23.42
CA PRO A 344 -27.31 3.69 -23.45
C PRO A 344 -27.37 4.29 -22.04
N THR A 345 -27.28 5.62 -21.95
CA THR A 345 -27.45 6.38 -20.70
C THR A 345 -28.86 6.93 -20.51
N GLY A 346 -29.75 6.77 -21.51
CA GLY A 346 -31.11 7.24 -21.46
C GLY A 346 -31.96 6.79 -22.65
N HIS A 347 -33.07 7.49 -22.88
CA HIS A 347 -34.02 7.19 -23.95
C HIS A 347 -33.69 7.85 -25.29
N GLU A 348 -32.55 8.53 -25.39
CA GLU A 348 -32.15 9.24 -26.61
C GLU A 348 -31.25 8.36 -27.49
N ALA A 349 -30.89 8.84 -28.68
CA ALA A 349 -29.87 8.17 -29.47
C ALA A 349 -28.49 8.44 -28.87
N HIS A 350 -27.64 7.42 -28.86
CA HIS A 350 -26.30 7.48 -28.28
C HIS A 350 -25.27 6.84 -29.20
N MET A 351 -24.00 7.14 -28.99
CA MET A 351 -22.92 6.54 -29.77
C MET A 351 -21.76 6.08 -28.90
N VAL A 352 -21.11 5.01 -29.34
CA VAL A 352 -19.80 4.56 -28.87
C VAL A 352 -18.80 4.66 -30.03
N GLY A 353 -17.68 5.34 -29.79
CA GLY A 353 -16.56 5.39 -30.72
C GLY A 353 -15.53 4.31 -30.39
N VAL A 354 -15.25 3.43 -31.34
CA VAL A 354 -14.19 2.42 -31.24
C VAL A 354 -13.27 2.50 -32.45
N LYS A 355 -11.97 2.75 -32.28
CA LYS A 355 -11.10 2.97 -33.45
C LYS A 355 -10.95 1.70 -34.29
N ASN A 356 -10.44 0.63 -33.70
CA ASN A 356 -10.21 -0.64 -34.38
C ASN A 356 -10.84 -1.81 -33.62
N ILE A 357 -11.54 -2.69 -34.34
CA ILE A 357 -12.17 -3.89 -33.79
C ILE A 357 -11.56 -5.12 -34.46
N THR A 358 -11.13 -6.11 -33.67
CA THR A 358 -10.76 -7.46 -34.13
C THR A 358 -11.73 -8.49 -33.56
N MET A 359 -12.43 -9.20 -34.44
CA MET A 359 -13.48 -10.17 -34.08
C MET A 359 -12.99 -11.61 -34.28
N ASN A 360 -12.69 -12.32 -33.19
CA ASN A 360 -12.23 -13.71 -33.21
C ASN A 360 -13.26 -14.64 -32.55
N GLY A 361 -14.50 -14.59 -33.02
CA GLY A 361 -15.62 -15.38 -32.50
C GLY A 361 -16.47 -14.69 -31.41
N GLY A 362 -16.05 -13.50 -30.95
CA GLY A 362 -16.74 -12.68 -29.97
C GLY A 362 -18.09 -12.10 -30.42
N THR A 363 -18.80 -11.49 -29.48
CA THR A 363 -20.09 -10.82 -29.71
C THR A 363 -20.04 -9.33 -29.38
N ILE A 364 -20.66 -8.50 -30.22
CA ILE A 364 -21.01 -7.12 -29.88
C ILE A 364 -22.52 -7.04 -29.73
N ALA A 365 -23.00 -6.58 -28.57
CA ALA A 365 -24.41 -6.42 -28.26
C ALA A 365 -24.77 -4.94 -28.14
N PHE A 366 -25.88 -4.55 -28.76
CA PHE A 366 -26.42 -3.19 -28.70
C PHE A 366 -27.56 -3.14 -27.68
N GLY A 367 -27.27 -2.57 -26.52
CA GLY A 367 -28.29 -2.30 -25.50
C GLY A 367 -29.26 -1.23 -25.98
N HIS A 368 -30.55 -1.49 -25.77
CA HIS A 368 -31.62 -0.51 -25.97
C HIS A 368 -32.83 -0.92 -25.12
N ASP A 369 -33.50 0.08 -24.53
CA ASP A 369 -34.82 -0.13 -23.94
C ASP A 369 -35.89 -0.09 -25.05
N LYS A 370 -36.97 -0.84 -24.86
CA LYS A 370 -38.11 -0.80 -25.77
C LYS A 370 -38.68 0.62 -25.83
N GLY A 371 -38.57 1.27 -26.99
CA GLY A 371 -39.05 2.64 -27.22
C GLY A 371 -38.02 3.74 -26.93
N ALA A 372 -36.79 3.40 -26.54
CA ALA A 372 -35.66 4.33 -26.49
C ALA A 372 -35.06 4.58 -27.88
N GLY A 373 -34.26 5.64 -27.99
CA GLY A 373 -33.38 5.89 -29.12
C GLY A 373 -32.38 4.75 -29.34
N TYR A 374 -31.70 4.79 -30.48
CA TYR A 374 -30.77 3.73 -30.89
C TYR A 374 -29.36 3.98 -30.34
N THR A 375 -28.62 2.90 -30.09
CA THR A 375 -27.19 2.94 -29.84
C THR A 375 -26.45 2.72 -31.15
N ALA A 376 -25.58 3.65 -31.53
CA ALA A 376 -24.72 3.55 -32.70
C ALA A 376 -23.28 3.18 -32.30
N LEU A 377 -22.62 2.42 -33.17
CA LEU A 377 -21.18 2.13 -33.08
C LEU A 377 -20.50 2.78 -34.28
N LEU A 378 -19.53 3.66 -34.01
CA LEU A 378 -18.66 4.23 -35.03
C LEU A 378 -17.29 3.60 -34.92
N THR A 379 -16.76 3.11 -36.04
CA THR A 379 -15.42 2.51 -36.09
C THR A 379 -14.69 2.80 -37.40
N GLU A 380 -13.36 2.86 -37.33
CA GLU A 380 -12.50 3.07 -38.51
C GLU A 380 -12.25 1.75 -39.24
N GLN A 381 -11.99 0.68 -38.49
CA GLN A 381 -11.64 -0.61 -39.06
C GLN A 381 -12.24 -1.79 -38.26
N VAL A 382 -12.73 -2.78 -38.98
CA VAL A 382 -13.11 -4.09 -38.45
C VAL A 382 -12.30 -5.16 -39.15
N GLY A 383 -11.54 -5.95 -38.38
CA GLY A 383 -10.79 -7.14 -38.81
C GLY A 383 -11.30 -8.40 -38.13
N GLY A 384 -10.88 -9.57 -38.63
CA GLY A 384 -11.20 -10.89 -38.06
C GLY A 384 -10.25 -11.96 -38.56
#